data_AF-A0A1G5WBE1-F1
#
_entry.id   AF-A0A1G5WBE1-F1
#
_cell.length_a   1.000
_cell.length_b   1.000
_cell.length_c   1.000
_cell.angle_alpha   90.00
_cell.angle_beta   90.00
_cell.angle_gamma   90.00
#
_symmetry.space_group_name_H-M   'P 1'
#
loop_
_entity.id
_entity.type
_entity.pdbx_description
1 polymer ?
#
loop_
_entity_poly.entity_id
_entity_poly.type
_entity_poly.pdbx_seq_one_letter_code
_entity_poly.pdbx_strand_id
1 'polypeptide(L)'
;MEHFFKSRPALWGWLLLAVGGPSAFAAEGGQEADAAPTRRVDVNEYFVRGNTVLDARAIEEAVYPFLGPQKALSDIEGAREALQKAYQARGYQSVFVELPEQKVEDGIVYLQVSETKIGRVRVVGAKHYSPVEIRDDVPALKEGEVPDFARVQAELAQLNKTPGRQVMPLVREGQRPGTMDVDLQVQDQDPWQASLGLNNDYSADTEKLRTVASLGYNNLWQLGHSVSLTFFTAPQDTENAKVWSGSYTAPLSERWSVQFSGYQSDSNVATVGGSNVLGKGHSYGVSAIYSLPSTGAWANSFSVGVDFKDFEEELNLGGASDKAPLKYAPFIFAYNGFRYTENSQLGLGLSLVAGTRSLLGYGSSDEEFDYKRYRASPSFAVLKGDGNYTFTFGNDWQTASKAAFQLASGPLVSNEQFSAGGATSVRGYLAAERTGDDGYLLSQELRTPSLAKFLGSYVQEWRFYAFAEGAQLYLRDELPDQDADYSLASVGLGTRASLSKWLSGSLDWGYPLLEGPNTSKQESRLHFNLQATF
;
A
#
# COMPACT_ATOMS: atom_id res chain seq x y z
N MET A 1 -42.24 -3.65 19.17
CA MET A 1 -41.84 -5.06 19.33
C MET A 1 -40.36 -5.07 19.66
N GLU A 2 -40.05 -4.61 20.87
CA GLU A 2 -39.74 -5.43 22.08
C GLU A 2 -38.28 -5.88 22.07
N HIS A 3 -37.42 -5.05 22.69
CA HIS A 3 -36.70 -5.31 23.97
C HIS A 3 -35.47 -6.21 23.75
N PHE A 4 -34.23 -5.75 23.95
CA PHE A 4 -33.63 -5.59 25.28
C PHE A 4 -32.52 -4.51 25.34
N PHE A 5 -32.58 -3.71 26.40
CA PHE A 5 -31.67 -2.64 26.85
C PHE A 5 -30.35 -3.24 27.42
N LYS A 6 -29.17 -2.69 27.10
CA LYS A 6 -28.44 -1.62 27.83
C LYS A 6 -28.38 -1.78 29.36
N SER A 7 -27.18 -1.93 29.92
CA SER A 7 -26.54 -0.88 30.75
C SER A 7 -25.19 -1.34 31.33
N ARG A 8 -24.19 -0.46 31.25
CA ARG A 8 -23.10 -0.34 32.23
C ARG A 8 -23.59 0.58 33.35
N PRO A 9 -22.97 0.57 34.54
CA PRO A 9 -22.15 1.74 34.85
C PRO A 9 -20.90 1.45 35.69
N ALA A 10 -20.04 2.46 35.73
CA ALA A 10 -18.87 2.60 36.60
C ALA A 10 -19.17 3.62 37.72
N LEU A 11 -18.29 3.60 38.73
CA LEU A 11 -17.87 4.69 39.64
C LEU A 11 -18.26 4.60 41.13
N TRP A 12 -17.20 4.56 41.94
CA TRP A 12 -16.93 5.33 43.18
C TRP A 12 -17.37 4.79 44.56
N GLY A 13 -16.40 4.16 45.21
CA GLY A 13 -15.85 4.41 46.54
C GLY A 13 -16.72 4.99 47.66
N TRP A 14 -16.80 4.25 48.78
CA TRP A 14 -16.96 4.80 50.13
C TRP A 14 -16.03 4.07 51.11
N LEU A 15 -15.27 4.87 51.84
CA LEU A 15 -14.42 4.53 52.97
C LEU A 15 -15.30 4.46 54.23
N LEU A 16 -15.22 3.40 55.04
CA LEU A 16 -15.81 3.36 56.38
C LEU A 16 -14.84 2.72 57.37
N LEU A 17 -14.40 3.56 58.31
CA LEU A 17 -13.72 3.20 59.55
C LEU A 17 -14.65 2.40 60.47
N ALA A 18 -14.15 1.30 61.03
CA ALA A 18 -14.69 0.72 62.25
C ALA A 18 -13.54 0.35 63.20
N VAL A 19 -13.58 0.96 64.38
CA VAL A 19 -12.73 0.70 65.54
C VAL A 19 -13.33 -0.49 66.31
N GLY A 20 -12.52 -1.49 66.65
CA GLY A 20 -12.88 -2.59 67.54
C GLY A 20 -11.63 -3.24 68.11
N GLY A 21 -11.46 -3.16 69.44
CA GLY A 21 -10.32 -3.69 70.21
C GLY A 21 -10.26 -5.23 70.30
N PRO A 22 -9.25 -5.77 71.00
CA PRO A 22 -8.73 -7.10 70.76
C PRO A 22 -9.55 -8.17 71.48
N SER A 23 -9.99 -9.19 70.73
CA SER A 23 -10.48 -10.45 71.29
C SER A 23 -9.43 -11.52 71.02
N ALA A 24 -8.86 -12.04 72.11
CA ALA A 24 -7.97 -13.18 72.11
C ALA A 24 -8.66 -14.39 71.49
N PHE A 25 -8.11 -14.90 70.38
CA PHE A 25 -8.37 -16.24 69.91
C PHE A 25 -7.10 -17.07 70.07
N ALA A 26 -7.29 -18.22 70.70
CA ALA A 26 -6.27 -19.20 71.03
C ALA A 26 -5.49 -19.63 69.78
N ALA A 27 -4.18 -19.77 69.95
CA ALA A 27 -3.32 -20.46 69.01
C ALA A 27 -3.70 -21.95 69.00
N GLU A 28 -4.55 -22.35 68.04
CA GLU A 28 -4.56 -23.72 67.56
C GLU A 28 -3.33 -23.89 66.66
N GLY A 29 -2.42 -24.76 67.10
CA GLY A 29 -1.22 -25.11 66.37
C GLY A 29 -1.59 -25.63 64.98
N GLY A 30 -1.28 -24.83 63.96
CA GLY A 30 -1.17 -25.32 62.60
C GLY A 30 -0.07 -26.37 62.56
N GLN A 31 -0.48 -27.63 62.43
CA GLN A 31 0.42 -28.69 62.03
C GLN A 31 1.10 -28.26 60.73
N GLU A 32 2.41 -28.01 60.79
CA GLU A 32 3.26 -28.08 59.62
C GLU A 32 2.98 -29.42 58.94
N ALA A 33 2.39 -29.35 57.74
CA ALA A 33 2.35 -30.49 56.86
C ALA A 33 3.80 -30.87 56.58
N ASP A 34 4.25 -31.93 57.27
CA ASP A 34 5.55 -32.54 57.14
C ASP A 34 5.81 -32.78 55.64
N ALA A 35 6.65 -31.94 55.03
CA ALA A 35 7.00 -32.06 53.64
C ALA A 35 7.78 -33.36 53.49
N ALA A 36 7.17 -34.37 52.85
CA ALA A 36 7.81 -35.65 52.57
C ALA A 36 9.24 -35.42 52.03
N PRO A 37 10.24 -36.20 52.48
CA PRO A 37 11.63 -35.97 52.09
C PRO A 37 11.73 -35.96 50.57
N THR A 38 12.18 -34.83 50.02
CA THR A 38 12.43 -34.67 48.59
C THR A 38 13.50 -35.67 48.21
N ARG A 39 13.13 -36.70 47.46
CA ARG A 39 14.09 -37.67 46.92
C ARG A 39 15.04 -36.92 45.99
N ARG A 40 16.34 -37.04 46.28
CA ARG A 40 17.41 -36.41 45.53
C ARG A 40 18.26 -37.46 44.84
N VAL A 41 18.75 -37.13 43.66
CA VAL A 41 19.63 -37.98 42.86
C VAL A 41 20.79 -37.13 42.34
N ASP A 42 21.94 -37.75 42.13
CA ASP A 42 23.05 -37.11 41.44
C ASP A 42 22.84 -37.28 39.93
N VAL A 43 22.95 -36.20 39.15
CA VAL A 43 22.78 -36.22 37.70
C VAL A 43 24.10 -35.86 37.03
N ASN A 44 24.74 -36.85 36.44
CA ASN A 44 26.01 -36.73 35.74
C ASN A 44 25.82 -36.43 34.25
N GLU A 45 24.75 -36.94 33.65
CA GLU A 45 24.50 -36.82 32.21
C GLU A 45 23.01 -36.78 31.87
N TYR A 46 22.65 -35.94 30.90
CA TYR A 46 21.34 -35.98 30.23
C TYR A 46 21.48 -36.61 28.85
N PHE A 47 20.88 -37.79 28.67
CA PHE A 47 20.91 -38.49 27.40
C PHE A 47 19.63 -38.18 26.59
N VAL A 48 19.78 -37.40 25.53
CA VAL A 48 18.65 -36.93 24.70
C VAL A 48 18.44 -37.87 23.51
N ARG A 49 17.27 -38.51 23.44
CA ARG A 49 16.88 -39.43 22.34
C ARG A 49 15.88 -38.77 21.40
N GLY A 50 16.00 -39.04 20.11
CA GLY A 50 15.02 -38.60 19.10
C GLY A 50 15.29 -37.22 18.50
N ASN A 51 16.36 -36.52 18.92
CA ASN A 51 16.79 -35.27 18.30
C ASN A 51 17.41 -35.51 16.92
N THR A 52 16.98 -34.72 15.94
CA THR A 52 17.60 -34.61 14.62
C THR A 52 17.91 -33.18 14.20
N VAL A 53 17.36 -32.18 14.87
CA VAL A 53 17.44 -30.76 14.44
C VAL A 53 18.37 -29.86 15.26
N LEU A 54 18.63 -30.19 16.53
CA LEU A 54 19.61 -29.44 17.34
C LEU A 54 20.98 -30.10 17.29
N ASP A 55 22.04 -29.29 17.28
CA ASP A 55 23.38 -29.79 17.48
C ASP A 55 23.64 -30.15 18.96
N ALA A 56 24.68 -30.95 19.21
CA ALA A 56 25.01 -31.41 20.56
C ALA A 56 25.33 -30.25 21.52
N ARG A 57 25.94 -29.16 21.01
CA ARG A 57 26.32 -28.01 21.83
C ARG A 57 25.09 -27.28 22.35
N ALA A 58 24.08 -27.07 21.51
CA ALA A 58 22.83 -26.43 21.87
C ALA A 58 22.05 -27.23 22.92
N ILE A 59 22.10 -28.58 22.83
CA ILE A 59 21.50 -29.47 23.81
C ILE A 59 22.24 -29.37 25.13
N GLU A 60 23.57 -29.47 25.10
CA GLU A 60 24.44 -29.40 26.28
C GLU A 60 24.25 -28.06 27.00
N GLU A 61 24.33 -26.93 26.30
CA GLU A 61 24.10 -25.59 26.84
C GLU A 61 22.75 -25.47 27.57
N ALA A 62 21.70 -26.13 27.05
CA ALA A 62 20.36 -26.07 27.63
C ALA A 62 20.24 -26.87 28.94
N VAL A 63 20.87 -28.05 29.01
CA VAL A 63 20.73 -28.97 30.16
C VAL A 63 21.84 -28.83 31.20
N TYR A 64 22.98 -28.21 30.85
CA TYR A 64 24.15 -28.05 31.71
C TYR A 64 23.85 -27.45 33.10
N PRO A 65 23.00 -26.39 33.24
CA PRO A 65 22.67 -25.83 34.55
C PRO A 65 22.01 -26.82 35.52
N PHE A 66 21.45 -27.90 35.00
CA PHE A 66 20.69 -28.89 35.75
C PHE A 66 21.52 -30.13 36.12
N LEU A 67 22.79 -30.22 35.69
CA LEU A 67 23.72 -31.26 36.10
C LEU A 67 24.28 -31.04 37.52
N GLY A 68 24.80 -32.11 38.12
CA GLY A 68 25.48 -32.10 39.41
C GLY A 68 24.78 -32.93 40.50
N PRO A 69 25.32 -32.90 41.73
CA PRO A 69 24.81 -33.71 42.82
C PRO A 69 23.51 -33.14 43.43
N GLN A 70 22.75 -34.00 44.12
CA GLN A 70 21.61 -33.66 44.97
C GLN A 70 20.43 -32.95 44.27
N LYS A 71 20.20 -33.26 43.00
CA LYS A 71 19.09 -32.73 42.20
C LYS A 71 17.76 -33.34 42.62
N ALA A 72 16.76 -32.49 42.76
CA ALA A 72 15.37 -32.90 42.96
C ALA A 72 14.68 -33.11 41.60
N LEU A 73 13.51 -33.77 41.61
CA LEU A 73 12.69 -33.94 40.41
C LEU A 73 12.37 -32.61 39.72
N SER A 74 12.19 -31.53 40.48
CA SER A 74 11.97 -30.18 39.94
C SER A 74 13.14 -29.66 39.11
N ASP A 75 14.38 -30.02 39.46
CA ASP A 75 15.57 -29.63 38.70
C ASP A 75 15.64 -30.40 37.37
N ILE A 76 15.26 -31.67 37.39
CA ILE A 76 15.20 -32.53 36.21
C ILE A 76 14.10 -32.05 35.24
N GLU A 77 12.93 -31.71 35.77
CA GLU A 77 11.85 -31.06 35.02
C GLU A 77 12.31 -29.70 34.45
N GLY A 78 13.10 -28.94 35.21
CA GLY A 78 13.74 -27.72 34.73
C GLY A 78 14.63 -27.96 33.51
N ALA A 79 15.38 -29.06 33.47
CA ALA A 79 16.20 -29.45 32.32
C ALA A 79 15.35 -29.79 31.09
N ARG A 80 14.26 -30.55 31.28
CA ARG A 80 13.27 -30.84 30.22
C ARG A 80 12.68 -29.54 29.66
N GLU A 81 12.25 -28.62 30.51
CA GLU A 81 11.72 -27.32 30.11
C GLU A 81 12.75 -26.44 29.40
N ALA A 82 14.00 -26.43 29.88
CA ALA A 82 15.08 -25.66 29.25
C ALA A 82 15.39 -26.20 27.85
N LEU A 83 15.46 -27.52 27.70
CA LEU A 83 15.64 -28.17 26.40
C LEU A 83 14.46 -27.89 25.47
N GLN A 84 13.22 -28.00 25.95
CA GLN A 84 12.00 -27.63 25.21
C GLN A 84 12.06 -26.17 24.73
N LYS A 85 12.47 -25.24 25.60
CA LYS A 85 12.65 -23.82 25.25
C LYS A 85 13.75 -23.62 24.21
N ALA A 86 14.83 -24.42 24.24
CA ALA A 86 15.91 -24.34 23.27
C ALA A 86 15.47 -24.72 21.84
N TYR A 87 14.55 -25.69 21.70
CA TYR A 87 13.87 -25.99 20.43
C TYR A 87 12.96 -24.85 19.99
N GLN A 88 12.08 -24.38 20.88
CA GLN A 88 11.12 -23.32 20.58
C GLN A 88 11.80 -22.01 20.17
N ALA A 89 12.90 -21.63 20.82
CA ALA A 89 13.68 -20.43 20.51
C ALA A 89 14.32 -20.46 19.11
N ARG A 90 14.52 -21.66 18.55
CA ARG A 90 15.04 -21.87 17.18
C ARG A 90 13.94 -22.13 16.16
N GLY A 91 12.67 -21.98 16.54
CA GLY A 91 11.54 -22.15 15.62
C GLY A 91 11.02 -23.57 15.49
N TYR A 92 11.40 -24.51 16.37
CA TYR A 92 10.90 -25.90 16.34
C TYR A 92 9.75 -26.12 17.33
N GLN A 93 8.62 -25.43 17.13
CA GLN A 93 7.46 -25.51 18.02
C GLN A 93 6.72 -26.84 17.96
N SER A 94 6.97 -27.67 16.94
CA SER A 94 6.39 -29.02 16.79
C SER A 94 7.17 -30.12 17.53
N VAL A 95 8.22 -29.74 18.26
CA VAL A 95 9.05 -30.66 19.05
C VAL A 95 8.59 -30.67 20.49
N PHE A 96 8.42 -31.85 21.06
CA PHE A 96 8.05 -32.05 22.45
C PHE A 96 9.14 -32.84 23.17
N VAL A 97 9.55 -32.36 24.34
CA VAL A 97 10.52 -33.02 25.21
C VAL A 97 9.78 -33.60 26.41
N GLU A 98 9.88 -34.91 26.56
CA GLU A 98 9.24 -35.68 27.62
C GLU A 98 10.30 -36.28 28.55
N LEU A 99 9.97 -36.34 29.84
CA LEU A 99 10.72 -37.09 30.84
C LEU A 99 9.99 -38.42 31.09
N PRO A 100 10.39 -39.53 30.45
CA PRO A 100 9.74 -40.82 30.68
C PRO A 100 9.99 -41.31 32.09
N GLU A 101 9.07 -42.12 32.61
CA GLU A 101 9.25 -42.82 33.89
C GLU A 101 10.48 -43.72 33.81
N GLN A 102 11.44 -43.48 34.70
CA GLN A 102 12.74 -44.16 34.69
C GLN A 102 13.33 -44.20 36.09
N LYS A 103 14.21 -45.16 36.33
CA LYS A 103 15.13 -45.12 37.47
C LYS A 103 16.38 -44.39 37.05
N VAL A 104 16.85 -43.45 37.86
CA VAL A 104 18.14 -42.78 37.65
C VAL A 104 19.22 -43.69 38.20
N GLU A 105 19.76 -44.53 37.34
CA GLU A 105 20.91 -45.41 37.62
C GLU A 105 22.17 -44.76 37.04
N ASP A 106 23.30 -44.85 37.76
CA ASP A 106 24.60 -44.26 37.41
C ASP A 106 24.62 -42.72 37.17
N GLY A 107 23.55 -42.04 37.56
CA GLY A 107 23.37 -40.59 37.39
C GLY A 107 23.02 -40.16 35.97
N ILE A 108 22.51 -41.07 35.13
CA ILE A 108 22.07 -40.76 33.77
C ILE A 108 20.56 -40.54 33.76
N VAL A 109 20.11 -39.44 33.15
CA VAL A 109 18.69 -39.14 32.94
C VAL A 109 18.37 -39.08 31.45
N TYR A 110 17.39 -39.86 31.02
CA TYR A 110 16.90 -39.88 29.64
C TYR A 110 15.84 -38.80 29.42
N LEU A 111 16.02 -37.99 28.38
CA LEU A 111 15.00 -37.09 27.85
C LEU A 111 14.59 -37.59 26.46
N GLN A 112 13.29 -37.83 26.27
CA GLN A 112 12.75 -38.29 25.00
C GLN A 112 12.23 -37.09 24.21
N VAL A 113 12.77 -36.89 23.02
CA VAL A 113 12.32 -35.87 22.07
C VAL A 113 11.40 -36.52 21.05
N SER A 114 10.23 -35.94 20.88
CA SER A 114 9.26 -36.29 19.85
C SER A 114 9.18 -35.14 18.86
N GLU A 115 9.73 -35.36 17.66
CA GLU A 115 9.74 -34.37 16.59
C GLU A 115 8.57 -34.64 15.64
N THR A 116 7.55 -33.79 15.69
CA THR A 116 6.42 -33.91 14.76
C THR A 116 6.81 -33.33 13.41
N LYS A 117 6.92 -34.21 12.41
CA LYS A 117 7.34 -33.86 11.04
C LYS A 117 6.15 -33.45 10.17
N ILE A 118 6.41 -32.74 9.08
CA ILE A 118 5.39 -32.49 8.06
C ILE A 118 5.05 -33.80 7.36
N GLY A 119 3.78 -34.19 7.38
CA GLY A 119 3.24 -35.34 6.68
C GLY A 119 2.94 -35.02 5.22
N ARG A 120 1.99 -34.10 5.00
CA ARG A 120 1.61 -33.60 3.67
C ARG A 120 1.37 -32.10 3.67
N VAL A 121 1.76 -31.43 2.59
CA VAL A 121 1.36 -30.04 2.32
C VAL A 121 0.34 -30.00 1.18
N ARG A 122 -0.80 -29.36 1.41
CA ARG A 122 -1.83 -29.14 0.39
C ARG A 122 -2.06 -27.66 0.21
N VAL A 123 -2.26 -27.24 -1.03
CA VAL A 123 -2.77 -25.91 -1.35
C VAL A 123 -4.24 -26.03 -1.70
N VAL A 124 -5.09 -25.26 -1.02
CA VAL A 124 -6.55 -25.35 -1.12
C VAL A 124 -7.11 -23.97 -1.45
N GLY A 125 -8.02 -23.89 -2.42
CA GLY A 125 -8.68 -22.64 -2.78
C GLY A 125 -7.98 -21.82 -3.87
N ALA A 126 -6.79 -22.23 -4.31
CA ALA A 126 -6.10 -21.65 -5.45
C ALA A 126 -6.83 -21.99 -6.76
N LYS A 127 -7.38 -20.97 -7.42
CA LYS A 127 -8.12 -21.03 -8.69
C LYS A 127 -7.38 -20.32 -9.81
N HIS A 128 -6.77 -19.17 -9.53
CA HIS A 128 -6.09 -18.30 -10.50
C HIS A 128 -4.58 -18.27 -10.31
N TYR A 129 -4.09 -18.74 -9.15
CA TYR A 129 -2.67 -18.89 -8.86
C TYR A 129 -2.25 -20.36 -8.85
N SER A 130 -1.02 -20.65 -9.29
CA SER A 130 -0.46 -22.00 -9.33
C SER A 130 -0.37 -22.61 -7.91
N PRO A 131 -1.07 -23.72 -7.63
CA PRO A 131 -0.95 -24.41 -6.34
C PRO A 131 0.45 -24.99 -6.11
N VAL A 132 1.19 -25.29 -7.19
CA VAL A 132 2.54 -25.83 -7.12
C VAL A 132 3.52 -24.75 -6.68
N GLU A 133 3.46 -23.56 -7.29
CA GLU A 133 4.33 -22.44 -6.93
C GLU A 133 4.07 -21.98 -5.49
N ILE A 134 2.80 -21.87 -5.08
CA ILE A 134 2.43 -21.51 -3.70
C ILE A 134 3.05 -22.48 -2.67
N ARG A 135 3.09 -23.77 -2.98
CA ARG A 135 3.73 -24.77 -2.12
C ARG A 135 5.24 -24.61 -2.11
N ASP A 136 5.84 -24.42 -3.30
CA ASP A 136 7.29 -24.36 -3.48
C ASP A 136 7.90 -23.06 -2.92
N ASP A 137 7.10 -22.00 -2.78
CA ASP A 137 7.44 -20.74 -2.12
C ASP A 137 7.47 -20.82 -0.57
N VAL A 138 7.07 -21.95 0.02
CA VAL A 138 7.13 -22.18 1.48
C VAL A 138 7.94 -23.45 1.79
N PRO A 139 9.24 -23.50 1.43
CA PRO A 139 10.06 -24.70 1.60
C PRO A 139 10.28 -25.10 3.06
N ALA A 140 10.04 -24.23 4.05
CA ALA A 140 10.08 -24.61 5.47
C ALA A 140 8.97 -25.61 5.86
N LEU A 141 7.97 -25.81 5.01
CA LEU A 141 6.94 -26.84 5.16
C LEU A 141 7.25 -28.12 4.38
N LYS A 142 8.49 -28.35 3.96
CA LYS A 142 8.85 -29.53 3.17
C LYS A 142 8.43 -30.84 3.86
N GLU A 143 7.76 -31.71 3.11
CA GLU A 143 7.29 -33.01 3.60
C GLU A 143 8.45 -33.88 4.10
N GLY A 144 8.26 -34.51 5.26
CA GLY A 144 9.24 -35.38 5.93
C GLY A 144 10.22 -34.65 6.85
N GLU A 145 10.21 -33.32 6.89
CA GLU A 145 11.09 -32.50 7.73
C GLU A 145 10.36 -31.94 8.95
N VAL A 146 11.11 -31.55 9.97
CA VAL A 146 10.59 -30.84 11.14
C VAL A 146 10.52 -29.36 10.78
N PRO A 147 9.33 -28.73 10.81
CA PRO A 147 9.18 -27.35 10.38
C PRO A 147 9.84 -26.36 11.35
N ASP A 148 10.55 -25.39 10.78
CA ASP A 148 10.93 -24.15 11.48
C ASP A 148 9.80 -23.14 11.29
N PHE A 149 8.92 -22.95 12.28
CA PHE A 149 7.78 -22.05 12.12
C PHE A 149 8.18 -20.57 12.06
N ALA A 150 9.35 -20.18 12.59
CA ALA A 150 9.83 -18.82 12.43
C ALA A 150 10.13 -18.56 10.94
N ARG A 151 10.76 -19.54 10.27
CA ARG A 151 10.99 -19.51 8.83
C ARG A 151 9.69 -19.62 8.02
N VAL A 152 8.77 -20.52 8.38
CA VAL A 152 7.44 -20.63 7.74
C VAL A 152 6.70 -19.29 7.79
N GLN A 153 6.71 -18.60 8.94
CA GLN A 153 6.06 -17.31 9.09
C GLN A 153 6.67 -16.24 8.17
N ALA A 154 8.01 -16.22 8.03
CA ALA A 154 8.70 -15.31 7.13
C ALA A 154 8.38 -15.60 5.65
N GLU A 155 8.38 -16.87 5.25
CA GLU A 155 8.05 -17.31 3.89
C GLU A 155 6.59 -16.98 3.52
N LEU A 156 5.64 -17.25 4.43
CA LEU A 156 4.24 -16.88 4.23
C LEU A 156 4.03 -15.36 4.19
N ALA A 157 4.78 -14.59 4.99
CA ALA A 157 4.73 -13.13 4.94
C ALA A 157 5.22 -12.61 3.59
N GLN A 158 6.26 -13.23 3.01
CA GLN A 158 6.75 -12.90 1.67
C GLN A 158 5.72 -13.26 0.58
N LEU A 159 5.13 -14.45 0.66
CA LEU A 159 4.11 -14.93 -0.27
C LEU A 159 2.89 -13.99 -0.32
N ASN A 160 2.50 -13.47 0.85
CA ASN A 160 1.37 -12.54 1.04
C ASN A 160 1.68 -11.08 0.67
N LYS A 161 2.90 -10.76 0.22
CA LYS A 161 3.18 -9.44 -0.39
C LYS A 161 2.61 -9.31 -1.79
N THR A 162 2.37 -10.42 -2.48
CA THR A 162 1.80 -10.42 -3.83
C THR A 162 0.31 -10.09 -3.75
N PRO A 163 -0.16 -8.99 -4.36
CA PRO A 163 -1.58 -8.65 -4.39
C PRO A 163 -2.41 -9.74 -5.06
N GLY A 164 -3.70 -9.81 -4.71
CA GLY A 164 -4.66 -10.72 -5.36
C GLY A 164 -4.71 -12.13 -4.75
N ARG A 165 -3.90 -12.44 -3.74
CA ARG A 165 -4.05 -13.65 -2.93
C ARG A 165 -3.68 -13.42 -1.47
N GLN A 166 -4.32 -14.17 -0.58
CA GLN A 166 -3.89 -14.30 0.82
C GLN A 166 -3.82 -15.77 1.20
N VAL A 167 -2.65 -16.22 1.67
CA VAL A 167 -2.35 -17.60 2.04
C VAL A 167 -2.25 -17.69 3.56
N MET A 168 -3.06 -18.59 4.14
CA MET A 168 -3.10 -18.86 5.57
C MET A 168 -2.80 -20.34 5.84
N PRO A 169 -1.88 -20.66 6.75
CA PRO A 169 -1.59 -22.06 7.10
C PRO A 169 -2.65 -22.59 8.06
N LEU A 170 -3.24 -23.75 7.75
CA LEU A 170 -4.08 -24.52 8.64
C LEU A 170 -3.41 -25.86 8.95
N VAL A 171 -2.91 -25.99 10.19
CA VAL A 171 -2.28 -27.22 10.68
C VAL A 171 -3.34 -28.21 11.13
N ARG A 172 -3.19 -29.48 10.76
CA ARG A 172 -4.05 -30.59 11.15
C ARG A 172 -3.22 -31.80 11.53
N GLU A 173 -3.85 -32.72 12.27
CA GLU A 173 -3.24 -34.02 12.53
C GLU A 173 -2.94 -34.75 11.23
N GLY A 174 -1.72 -35.27 11.09
CA GLY A 174 -1.27 -35.95 9.89
C GLY A 174 -1.83 -37.36 9.77
N GLN A 175 -1.93 -37.86 8.54
CA GLN A 175 -2.41 -39.23 8.28
C GLN A 175 -1.44 -40.31 8.80
N ARG A 176 -0.16 -39.97 8.99
CA ARG A 176 0.84 -40.86 9.57
C ARG A 176 1.05 -40.48 11.05
N PRO A 177 1.10 -41.46 11.98
CA PRO A 177 1.42 -41.17 13.38
C PRO A 177 2.73 -40.37 13.52
N GLY A 178 2.74 -39.38 14.40
CA GLY A 178 3.90 -38.50 14.60
C GLY A 178 4.14 -37.47 13.48
N THR A 179 3.14 -37.23 12.63
CA THR A 179 3.19 -36.19 11.58
C THR A 179 2.05 -35.20 11.68
N MET A 180 2.23 -34.01 11.11
CA MET A 180 1.18 -33.02 10.93
C MET A 180 1.01 -32.69 9.45
N ASP A 181 -0.24 -32.55 9.00
CA ASP A 181 -0.56 -32.08 7.66
C ASP A 181 -0.82 -30.58 7.69
N VAL A 182 -0.38 -29.86 6.67
CA VAL A 182 -0.60 -28.41 6.54
C VAL A 182 -1.38 -28.12 5.27
N ASP A 183 -2.52 -27.47 5.44
CA ASP A 183 -3.30 -26.90 4.35
C ASP A 183 -3.01 -25.41 4.24
N LEU A 184 -2.39 -25.01 3.14
CA LEU A 184 -2.25 -23.62 2.73
C LEU A 184 -3.57 -23.18 2.10
N GLN A 185 -4.43 -22.53 2.89
CA GLN A 185 -5.68 -21.97 2.41
C GLN A 185 -5.42 -20.66 1.67
N VAL A 186 -5.79 -20.62 0.39
CA VAL A 186 -5.61 -19.47 -0.48
C VAL A 186 -6.95 -18.77 -0.66
N GLN A 187 -7.05 -17.56 -0.14
CA GLN A 187 -8.09 -16.61 -0.54
C GLN A 187 -7.67 -16.00 -1.87
N ASP A 188 -8.09 -16.65 -2.93
CA ASP A 188 -7.78 -16.31 -4.31
C ASP A 188 -8.77 -15.28 -4.86
N GLN A 189 -8.29 -14.11 -5.24
CA GLN A 189 -9.11 -13.05 -5.84
C GLN A 189 -8.98 -13.10 -7.36
N ASP A 190 -10.05 -12.73 -8.07
CA ASP A 190 -10.04 -12.67 -9.53
C ASP A 190 -8.91 -11.72 -9.98
N PRO A 191 -7.98 -12.18 -10.86
CA PRO A 191 -6.89 -11.35 -11.35
C PRO A 191 -7.34 -10.23 -12.29
N TRP A 192 -8.56 -10.32 -12.83
CA TRP A 192 -9.14 -9.27 -13.66
C TRP A 192 -9.50 -8.05 -12.80
N GLN A 193 -9.24 -6.87 -13.36
CA GLN A 193 -9.66 -5.60 -12.81
C GLN A 193 -10.27 -4.80 -13.94
N ALA A 194 -11.55 -4.47 -13.85
CA ALA A 194 -12.19 -3.61 -14.85
C ALA A 194 -12.82 -2.39 -14.17
N SER A 195 -12.74 -1.22 -14.81
CA SER A 195 -13.48 -0.06 -14.35
C SER A 195 -14.00 0.78 -15.50
N LEU A 196 -15.15 1.41 -15.26
CA LEU A 196 -15.77 2.36 -16.17
C LEU A 196 -16.20 3.59 -15.38
N GLY A 197 -15.66 4.74 -15.74
CA GLY A 197 -15.95 6.03 -15.13
C GLY A 197 -16.62 6.99 -16.11
N LEU A 198 -17.53 7.82 -15.61
CA LEU A 198 -18.12 8.95 -16.31
C LEU A 198 -18.09 10.17 -15.38
N ASN A 199 -17.56 11.29 -15.87
CA ASN A 199 -17.52 12.54 -15.14
C ASN A 199 -17.71 13.74 -16.08
N ASN A 200 -17.73 14.93 -15.49
CA ASN A 200 -17.76 16.19 -16.24
C ASN A 200 -16.55 17.09 -15.93
N ASP A 201 -15.35 16.50 -15.82
CA ASP A 201 -14.10 17.25 -15.69
C ASP A 201 -13.56 17.59 -17.09
N TYR A 202 -13.96 18.75 -17.61
CA TYR A 202 -13.64 19.19 -18.97
C TYR A 202 -12.85 20.50 -18.97
N SER A 203 -12.09 20.72 -20.05
CA SER A 203 -11.36 21.96 -20.31
C SER A 203 -12.21 22.92 -21.14
N ALA A 204 -11.76 24.17 -21.25
CA ALA A 204 -12.39 25.17 -22.13
C ALA A 204 -12.53 24.64 -23.57
N ASP A 205 -13.56 25.11 -24.27
CA ASP A 205 -13.84 24.81 -25.68
C ASP A 205 -14.03 23.32 -26.03
N THR A 206 -14.39 22.50 -25.05
CA THR A 206 -14.70 21.08 -25.25
C THR A 206 -16.06 20.69 -24.66
N GLU A 207 -16.61 19.59 -25.15
CA GLU A 207 -17.80 18.96 -24.58
C GLU A 207 -17.60 18.60 -23.11
N LYS A 208 -18.69 18.49 -22.35
CA LYS A 208 -18.60 18.43 -20.88
C LYS A 208 -18.21 17.06 -20.33
N LEU A 209 -18.63 15.98 -20.97
CA LEU A 209 -18.47 14.64 -20.42
C LEU A 209 -17.10 14.04 -20.74
N ARG A 210 -16.58 13.22 -19.81
CA ARG A 210 -15.42 12.35 -20.00
C ARG A 210 -15.73 10.94 -19.53
N THR A 211 -15.28 9.97 -20.32
CA THR A 211 -15.36 8.55 -20.01
C THR A 211 -13.95 8.00 -19.83
N VAL A 212 -13.73 7.22 -18.78
CA VAL A 212 -12.50 6.45 -18.55
C VAL A 212 -12.88 4.98 -18.45
N ALA A 213 -12.36 4.15 -19.35
CA ALA A 213 -12.48 2.70 -19.25
C ALA A 213 -11.11 2.10 -18.98
N SER A 214 -10.95 1.26 -17.96
CA SER A 214 -9.70 0.56 -17.68
C SER A 214 -9.93 -0.93 -17.58
N LEU A 215 -8.99 -1.71 -18.11
CA LEU A 215 -8.94 -3.16 -18.01
C LEU A 215 -7.53 -3.56 -17.61
N GLY A 216 -7.43 -4.40 -16.59
CA GLY A 216 -6.18 -4.93 -16.08
C GLY A 216 -6.27 -6.42 -15.83
N TYR A 217 -5.11 -7.07 -15.89
CA TYR A 217 -4.95 -8.47 -15.52
C TYR A 217 -3.66 -8.63 -14.72
N ASN A 218 -3.78 -9.20 -13.53
CA ASN A 218 -2.65 -9.52 -12.67
C ASN A 218 -2.26 -10.99 -12.79
N ASN A 219 -1.04 -11.31 -12.37
CA ASN A 219 -0.52 -12.68 -12.42
C ASN A 219 -0.49 -13.28 -13.83
N LEU A 220 -0.17 -12.47 -14.85
CA LEU A 220 0.13 -12.96 -16.20
C LEU A 220 1.23 -14.02 -16.13
N TRP A 221 1.02 -15.11 -16.87
CA TRP A 221 1.95 -16.24 -16.96
C TRP A 221 2.26 -16.96 -15.63
N GLN A 222 1.49 -16.69 -14.56
CA GLN A 222 1.78 -17.15 -13.19
C GLN A 222 3.07 -16.54 -12.59
N LEU A 223 3.63 -15.50 -13.21
CA LEU A 223 4.88 -14.89 -12.78
C LEU A 223 4.66 -13.60 -11.96
N GLY A 224 3.43 -13.31 -11.54
CA GLY A 224 3.11 -12.05 -10.87
C GLY A 224 3.18 -10.81 -11.77
N HIS A 225 3.30 -11.00 -13.09
CA HIS A 225 3.29 -9.91 -14.06
C HIS A 225 1.91 -9.25 -14.11
N SER A 226 1.85 -7.94 -14.31
CA SER A 226 0.59 -7.20 -14.46
C SER A 226 0.57 -6.41 -15.76
N VAL A 227 -0.61 -6.36 -16.38
CA VAL A 227 -0.88 -5.51 -17.54
C VAL A 227 -2.10 -4.65 -17.27
N SER A 228 -2.07 -3.41 -17.73
CA SER A 228 -3.23 -2.52 -17.72
C SER A 228 -3.36 -1.78 -19.04
N LEU A 229 -4.60 -1.55 -19.45
CA LEU A 229 -4.99 -0.73 -20.59
C LEU A 229 -6.11 0.22 -20.15
N THR A 230 -5.95 1.49 -20.44
CA THR A 230 -6.92 2.54 -20.14
C THR A 230 -7.24 3.32 -21.40
N PHE A 231 -8.52 3.59 -21.59
CA PHE A 231 -9.06 4.42 -22.65
C PHE A 231 -9.79 5.61 -22.05
N PHE A 232 -9.35 6.81 -22.37
CA PHE A 232 -9.98 8.07 -21.98
C PHE A 232 -10.56 8.76 -23.21
N THR A 233 -11.81 9.19 -23.14
CA THR A 233 -12.43 9.93 -24.23
C THR A 233 -13.46 10.95 -23.76
N ALA A 234 -13.76 11.94 -24.59
CA ALA A 234 -15.00 12.71 -24.52
C ALA A 234 -16.09 11.98 -25.33
N PRO A 235 -17.08 11.32 -24.70
CA PRO A 235 -18.04 10.48 -25.41
C PRO A 235 -19.02 11.26 -26.31
N GLN A 236 -19.16 12.57 -26.09
CA GLN A 236 -20.02 13.44 -26.90
C GLN A 236 -19.33 13.87 -28.21
N ASP A 237 -18.02 14.06 -28.16
CA ASP A 237 -17.18 14.39 -29.30
C ASP A 237 -15.76 13.85 -29.07
N THR A 238 -15.44 12.74 -29.75
CA THR A 238 -14.16 12.05 -29.56
C THR A 238 -12.96 12.84 -30.09
N GLU A 239 -13.18 13.91 -30.86
CA GLU A 239 -12.10 14.81 -31.30
C GLU A 239 -11.59 15.72 -30.17
N ASN A 240 -12.42 15.95 -29.14
CA ASN A 240 -12.01 16.76 -27.98
C ASN A 240 -11.01 16.04 -27.09
N ALA A 241 -11.15 14.71 -26.96
CA ALA A 241 -10.23 13.88 -26.20
C ALA A 241 -10.34 12.42 -26.63
N LYS A 242 -9.21 11.81 -27.00
CA LYS A 242 -9.04 10.38 -27.23
C LYS A 242 -7.63 9.95 -26.85
N VAL A 243 -7.50 9.23 -25.75
CA VAL A 243 -6.20 8.78 -25.22
C VAL A 243 -6.26 7.30 -24.90
N TRP A 244 -5.30 6.55 -25.44
CA TRP A 244 -5.02 5.18 -25.06
C TRP A 244 -3.74 5.16 -24.24
N SER A 245 -3.76 4.54 -23.07
CA SER A 245 -2.57 4.33 -22.25
C SER A 245 -2.49 2.90 -21.77
N GLY A 246 -1.29 2.37 -21.64
CA GLY A 246 -1.08 1.02 -21.12
C GLY A 246 0.20 0.90 -20.33
N SER A 247 0.25 -0.13 -19.49
CA SER A 247 1.46 -0.50 -18.78
C SER A 247 1.58 -2.01 -18.64
N TYR A 248 2.82 -2.48 -18.56
CA TYR A 248 3.17 -3.85 -18.28
C TYR A 248 4.29 -3.85 -17.24
N THR A 249 4.07 -4.49 -16.09
CA THR A 249 5.05 -4.60 -15.02
C THR A 249 5.44 -6.05 -14.82
N ALA A 250 6.74 -6.33 -14.89
CA ALA A 250 7.31 -7.64 -14.63
C ALA A 250 8.19 -7.59 -13.37
N PRO A 251 7.81 -8.25 -12.26
CA PRO A 251 8.73 -8.50 -11.16
C PRO A 251 9.89 -9.40 -11.62
N LEU A 252 11.13 -8.93 -11.42
CA LEU A 252 12.35 -9.68 -11.73
C LEU A 252 12.92 -10.40 -10.51
N SER A 253 12.65 -9.88 -9.31
CA SER A 253 13.03 -10.46 -8.02
C SER A 253 12.14 -9.89 -6.91
N GLU A 254 12.38 -10.26 -5.66
CA GLU A 254 11.66 -9.70 -4.50
C GLU A 254 11.73 -8.17 -4.39
N ARG A 255 12.78 -7.55 -4.97
CA ARG A 255 13.02 -6.10 -4.83
C ARG A 255 13.04 -5.35 -6.16
N TRP A 256 13.16 -6.04 -7.29
CA TRP A 256 13.28 -5.39 -8.59
C TRP A 256 12.09 -5.73 -9.46
N SER A 257 11.52 -4.71 -10.08
CA SER A 257 10.55 -4.84 -11.17
C SER A 257 10.98 -3.98 -12.35
N VAL A 258 10.59 -4.38 -13.55
CA VAL A 258 10.68 -3.53 -14.75
C VAL A 258 9.27 -3.21 -15.22
N GLN A 259 9.03 -1.95 -15.53
CA GLN A 259 7.77 -1.48 -16.09
C GLN A 259 8.01 -0.87 -17.46
N PHE A 260 7.20 -1.32 -18.43
CA PHE A 260 7.00 -0.64 -19.71
C PHE A 260 5.67 0.09 -19.63
N SER A 261 5.64 1.35 -20.03
CA SER A 261 4.42 2.14 -20.04
C SER A 261 4.38 3.04 -21.25
N GLY A 262 3.20 3.49 -21.61
CA GLY A 262 3.08 4.51 -22.63
C GLY A 262 1.65 4.90 -22.93
N TYR A 263 1.53 5.93 -23.74
CA TYR A 263 0.26 6.43 -24.20
C TYR A 263 0.34 7.00 -25.61
N GLN A 264 -0.80 6.97 -26.28
CA GLN A 264 -1.10 7.67 -27.52
C GLN A 264 -2.24 8.64 -27.26
N SER A 265 -2.04 9.91 -27.57
CA SER A 265 -3.00 10.98 -27.34
C SER A 265 -3.34 11.70 -28.64
N ASP A 266 -4.65 11.87 -28.84
CA ASP A 266 -5.24 12.80 -29.79
C ASP A 266 -6.17 13.72 -28.98
N SER A 267 -5.58 14.44 -28.03
CA SER A 267 -6.27 15.27 -27.04
C SER A 267 -5.41 16.47 -26.67
N ASN A 268 -5.99 17.66 -26.65
CA ASN A 268 -5.37 18.86 -26.08
C ASN A 268 -5.83 19.11 -24.63
N VAL A 269 -6.55 18.16 -24.05
CA VAL A 269 -7.11 18.22 -22.70
C VAL A 269 -6.31 17.33 -21.76
N ALA A 270 -5.98 17.88 -20.59
CA ALA A 270 -5.38 17.15 -19.48
C ALA A 270 -6.21 15.90 -19.12
N THR A 271 -5.55 14.76 -19.04
CA THR A 271 -6.15 13.49 -18.62
C THR A 271 -6.22 13.34 -17.10
N VAL A 272 -7.26 12.66 -16.61
CA VAL A 272 -7.41 12.31 -15.20
C VAL A 272 -6.73 10.95 -14.96
N GLY A 273 -5.88 10.83 -13.92
CA GLY A 273 -5.36 9.52 -13.48
C GLY A 273 -3.84 9.29 -13.51
N GLY A 274 -3.02 10.33 -13.32
CA GLY A 274 -1.58 10.17 -13.05
C GLY A 274 -0.65 10.27 -14.26
N SER A 275 -1.20 10.29 -15.48
CA SER A 275 -0.52 10.86 -16.64
C SER A 275 -1.21 12.18 -16.93
N ASN A 276 -0.51 13.31 -16.83
CA ASN A 276 -1.05 14.59 -17.28
C ASN A 276 -0.71 14.71 -18.76
N VAL A 277 -1.57 14.19 -19.64
CA VAL A 277 -1.34 14.27 -21.08
C VAL A 277 -2.01 15.53 -21.60
N LEU A 278 -1.22 16.52 -21.97
CA LEU A 278 -1.66 17.75 -22.62
C LEU A 278 -1.04 17.77 -24.01
N GLY A 279 -1.85 17.57 -25.05
CA GLY A 279 -1.37 17.65 -26.45
C GLY A 279 -1.42 16.32 -27.20
N LYS A 280 -1.42 16.44 -28.52
CA LYS A 280 -1.43 15.30 -29.45
C LYS A 280 -0.02 14.72 -29.57
N GLY A 281 0.10 13.41 -29.50
CA GLY A 281 1.40 12.75 -29.57
C GLY A 281 1.45 11.44 -28.81
N HIS A 282 2.65 10.98 -28.50
CA HIS A 282 2.87 9.75 -27.77
C HIS A 282 4.07 9.82 -26.83
N SER A 283 4.03 8.98 -25.81
CA SER A 283 5.15 8.75 -24.90
C SER A 283 5.28 7.25 -24.64
N TYR A 284 6.47 6.71 -24.81
CA TYR A 284 6.79 5.32 -24.49
C TYR A 284 7.99 5.25 -23.56
N GLY A 285 7.83 4.58 -22.43
CA GLY A 285 8.82 4.56 -21.37
C GLY A 285 9.17 3.17 -20.89
N VAL A 286 10.38 3.05 -20.34
CA VAL A 286 10.82 1.91 -19.55
C VAL A 286 11.40 2.41 -18.23
N SER A 287 11.02 1.77 -17.13
CA SER A 287 11.56 2.05 -15.81
C SER A 287 11.94 0.79 -15.04
N ALA A 288 13.04 0.88 -14.28
CA ALA A 288 13.42 -0.10 -13.28
C ALA A 288 12.97 0.43 -11.91
N ILE A 289 12.27 -0.42 -11.15
CA ILE A 289 11.69 -0.10 -9.86
C ILE A 289 12.38 -0.96 -8.79
N TYR A 290 12.95 -0.32 -7.78
CA TYR A 290 13.55 -0.94 -6.61
C TYR A 290 12.66 -0.76 -5.38
N SER A 291 11.99 -1.81 -4.93
CA SER A 291 11.19 -1.85 -3.71
C SER A 291 12.10 -1.99 -2.49
N LEU A 292 12.01 -1.03 -1.58
CA LEU A 292 12.74 -1.06 -0.30
C LEU A 292 12.05 -2.02 0.67
N PRO A 293 12.80 -2.59 1.64
CA PRO A 293 12.19 -3.37 2.71
C PRO A 293 11.18 -2.53 3.48
N SER A 294 9.93 -2.99 3.56
CA SER A 294 8.91 -2.31 4.34
C SER A 294 9.29 -2.28 5.83
N THR A 295 9.25 -1.10 6.44
CA THR A 295 9.47 -0.93 7.87
C THR A 295 8.14 -0.64 8.56
N GLY A 296 7.56 -1.66 9.20
CA GLY A 296 6.21 -1.58 9.77
C GLY A 296 5.17 -1.31 8.69
N ALA A 297 4.43 -0.21 8.82
CA ALA A 297 3.37 0.19 7.90
C ALA A 297 3.87 1.01 6.69
N TRP A 298 5.17 1.25 6.57
CA TRP A 298 5.76 2.05 5.49
C TRP A 298 6.24 1.15 4.36
N ALA A 299 5.68 1.33 3.16
CA ALA A 299 6.14 0.70 1.93
C ALA A 299 6.62 1.79 0.97
N ASN A 300 7.79 1.60 0.35
CA ASN A 300 8.38 2.60 -0.52
C ASN A 300 9.28 1.98 -1.60
N SER A 301 9.53 2.76 -2.64
CA SER A 301 10.36 2.36 -3.76
C SER A 301 11.10 3.55 -4.38
N PHE A 302 12.21 3.25 -5.03
CA PHE A 302 12.86 4.14 -5.98
C PHE A 302 12.63 3.62 -7.40
N SER A 303 12.53 4.51 -8.38
CA SER A 303 12.57 4.12 -9.79
C SER A 303 13.49 5.03 -10.60
N VAL A 304 14.05 4.45 -11.65
CA VAL A 304 14.76 5.15 -12.69
C VAL A 304 14.20 4.71 -14.03
N GLY A 305 13.88 5.67 -14.89
CA GLY A 305 13.32 5.38 -16.21
C GLY A 305 13.70 6.41 -17.25
N VAL A 306 13.31 6.12 -18.48
CA VAL A 306 13.42 7.02 -19.61
C VAL A 306 12.15 6.92 -20.43
N ASP A 307 11.61 8.07 -20.81
CA ASP A 307 10.46 8.18 -21.70
C ASP A 307 10.93 8.71 -23.06
N PHE A 308 10.41 8.19 -24.15
CA PHE A 308 10.59 8.73 -25.50
C PHE A 308 9.29 9.41 -25.90
N LYS A 309 9.35 10.74 -26.07
CA LYS A 309 8.20 11.62 -26.27
C LYS A 309 8.24 12.27 -27.65
N ASP A 310 7.13 12.21 -28.37
CA ASP A 310 6.90 12.87 -29.67
C ASP A 310 5.53 13.56 -29.63
N PHE A 311 5.52 14.89 -29.64
CA PHE A 311 4.31 15.69 -29.54
C PHE A 311 4.15 16.64 -30.72
N GLU A 312 2.93 16.75 -31.22
CA GLU A 312 2.53 17.85 -32.09
C GLU A 312 2.08 19.02 -31.21
N GLU A 313 2.90 20.06 -31.15
CA GLU A 313 2.54 21.34 -30.53
C GLU A 313 2.00 22.29 -31.60
N GLU A 314 0.81 22.86 -31.36
CA GLU A 314 0.15 23.78 -32.28
C GLU A 314 0.36 25.23 -31.81
N LEU A 315 1.06 26.02 -32.61
CA LEU A 315 1.26 27.44 -32.35
C LEU A 315 0.23 28.24 -33.15
N ASN A 316 -0.60 29.01 -32.45
CA ASN A 316 -1.51 29.97 -33.06
C ASN A 316 -0.95 31.38 -32.92
N LEU A 317 -0.44 31.95 -34.01
CA LEU A 317 0.06 33.33 -34.04
C LEU A 317 -0.65 34.13 -35.14
N GLY A 318 -1.41 35.15 -34.74
CA GLY A 318 -2.03 36.09 -35.70
C GLY A 318 -3.00 35.45 -36.71
N GLY A 319 -3.63 34.33 -36.37
CA GLY A 319 -4.58 33.61 -37.25
C GLY A 319 -3.94 32.57 -38.17
N ALA A 320 -2.62 32.38 -38.12
CA ALA A 320 -1.93 31.22 -38.71
C ALA A 320 -1.67 30.17 -37.63
N SER A 321 -1.97 28.91 -37.94
CA SER A 321 -1.64 27.74 -37.13
C SER A 321 -0.45 27.03 -37.78
N ASP A 322 0.60 26.76 -37.00
CA ASP A 322 1.74 25.95 -37.43
C ASP A 322 1.96 24.75 -36.50
N LYS A 323 2.20 23.58 -37.10
CA LYS A 323 2.38 22.30 -36.42
C LYS A 323 3.79 21.80 -36.69
N ALA A 324 4.54 21.57 -35.62
CA ALA A 324 5.84 20.94 -35.75
C ALA A 324 6.01 19.89 -34.64
N PRO A 325 6.50 18.69 -34.97
CA PRO A 325 6.74 17.65 -33.99
C PRO A 325 7.89 18.03 -33.07
N LEU A 326 7.74 17.77 -31.79
CA LEU A 326 8.75 17.99 -30.75
C LEU A 326 9.12 16.66 -30.12
N LYS A 327 10.39 16.27 -30.26
CA LYS A 327 10.92 15.00 -29.78
C LYS A 327 11.92 15.20 -28.66
N TYR A 328 11.81 14.42 -27.60
CA TYR A 328 12.80 14.42 -26.52
C TYR A 328 12.69 13.17 -25.66
N ALA A 329 13.77 12.87 -24.93
CA ALA A 329 13.83 11.70 -24.06
C ALA A 329 14.34 12.06 -22.65
N PRO A 330 13.45 12.41 -21.71
CA PRO A 330 13.87 12.72 -20.36
C PRO A 330 14.13 11.46 -19.54
N PHE A 331 15.14 11.54 -18.67
CA PHE A 331 15.30 10.58 -17.57
C PHE A 331 14.40 10.97 -16.40
N ILE A 332 13.79 9.98 -15.77
CA ILE A 332 12.91 10.16 -14.61
C ILE A 332 13.50 9.39 -13.44
N PHE A 333 13.81 10.09 -12.36
CA PHE A 333 14.20 9.51 -11.08
C PHE A 333 13.07 9.77 -10.10
N ALA A 334 12.46 8.72 -9.53
CA ALA A 334 11.34 8.89 -8.63
C ALA A 334 11.51 8.12 -7.33
N TYR A 335 10.89 8.65 -6.28
CA TYR A 335 10.65 8.02 -5.01
C TYR A 335 9.15 8.02 -4.74
N ASN A 336 8.61 6.85 -4.37
CA ASN A 336 7.22 6.70 -3.97
C ASN A 336 7.15 6.06 -2.59
N GLY A 337 6.24 6.53 -1.75
CA GLY A 337 6.06 6.01 -0.40
C GLY A 337 4.60 6.03 0.03
N PHE A 338 4.16 4.94 0.66
CA PHE A 338 2.81 4.78 1.17
C PHE A 338 2.84 4.27 2.60
N ARG A 339 1.99 4.86 3.44
CA ARG A 339 1.71 4.39 4.81
C ARG A 339 0.23 4.14 4.97
N TYR A 340 -0.11 2.98 5.51
CA TYR A 340 -1.49 2.69 5.93
C TYR A 340 -1.51 2.24 7.39
N THR A 341 -2.24 2.96 8.23
CA THR A 341 -2.51 2.61 9.64
C THR A 341 -4.00 2.51 9.87
N GLU A 342 -4.42 2.10 11.07
CA GLU A 342 -5.84 1.99 11.43
C GLU A 342 -6.62 3.30 11.26
N ASN A 343 -5.95 4.45 11.38
CA ASN A 343 -6.55 5.77 11.38
C ASN A 343 -5.91 6.75 10.38
N SER A 344 -4.93 6.34 9.58
CA SER A 344 -4.27 7.26 8.64
C SER A 344 -3.80 6.57 7.37
N GLN A 345 -3.88 7.32 6.26
CA GLN A 345 -3.32 6.94 4.98
C GLN A 345 -2.45 8.09 4.47
N LEU A 346 -1.18 7.82 4.22
CA LEU A 346 -0.23 8.77 3.64
C LEU A 346 0.28 8.21 2.31
N GLY A 347 0.26 9.01 1.26
CA GLY A 347 0.99 8.80 0.01
C GLY A 347 1.95 9.97 -0.21
N LEU A 348 3.16 9.69 -0.69
CA LEU A 348 4.19 10.66 -1.04
C LEU A 348 4.84 10.27 -2.36
N GLY A 349 4.94 11.22 -3.27
CA GLY A 349 5.68 11.14 -4.52
C GLY A 349 6.73 12.25 -4.60
N LEU A 350 7.93 11.90 -5.06
CA LEU A 350 8.96 12.88 -5.42
C LEU A 350 9.62 12.40 -6.71
N SER A 351 9.74 13.26 -7.71
CA SER A 351 10.41 12.92 -8.96
C SER A 351 11.26 14.05 -9.51
N LEU A 352 12.39 13.68 -10.10
CA LEU A 352 13.24 14.56 -10.89
C LEU A 352 13.15 14.10 -12.36
N VAL A 353 12.65 14.99 -13.21
CA VAL A 353 12.61 14.81 -14.66
C VAL A 353 13.77 15.60 -15.25
N ALA A 354 14.70 14.93 -15.92
CA ALA A 354 15.87 15.54 -16.54
C ALA A 354 15.82 15.36 -18.05
N GLY A 355 15.47 16.43 -18.76
CA GLY A 355 15.49 16.51 -20.22
C GLY A 355 16.91 16.40 -20.78
N THR A 356 17.05 15.70 -21.90
CA THR A 356 18.31 15.59 -22.62
C THR A 356 18.14 16.15 -24.02
N ARG A 357 19.21 16.77 -24.56
CA ARG A 357 19.21 17.31 -25.94
C ARG A 357 18.90 16.25 -26.98
N SER A 358 19.55 15.10 -26.83
CA SER A 358 19.33 13.94 -27.67
C SER A 358 19.76 12.69 -26.93
N LEU A 359 19.01 11.61 -27.09
CA LEU A 359 19.34 10.30 -26.58
C LEU A 359 19.23 9.30 -27.73
N LEU A 360 20.32 8.60 -28.06
CA LEU A 360 20.35 7.60 -29.15
C LEU A 360 19.88 8.17 -30.51
N GLY A 361 20.14 9.46 -30.77
CA GLY A 361 19.70 10.15 -31.98
C GLY A 361 18.23 10.59 -31.96
N TYR A 362 17.53 10.39 -30.84
CA TYR A 362 16.17 10.86 -30.62
C TYR A 362 16.18 12.20 -29.86
N GLY A 363 15.69 13.26 -30.48
CA GLY A 363 15.62 14.59 -29.88
C GLY A 363 15.41 15.69 -30.93
N SER A 364 14.84 16.81 -30.50
CA SER A 364 14.71 18.05 -31.24
C SER A 364 15.76 19.07 -30.78
N SER A 365 16.06 20.02 -31.66
CA SER A 365 17.02 21.11 -31.45
C SER A 365 16.54 22.15 -30.43
N ASP A 366 17.47 22.96 -29.91
CA ASP A 366 17.13 24.12 -29.09
C ASP A 366 16.25 25.13 -29.88
N GLU A 367 16.45 25.29 -31.20
CA GLU A 367 15.58 26.17 -32.01
C GLU A 367 14.14 25.65 -32.12
N GLU A 368 13.94 24.33 -32.26
CA GLU A 368 12.59 23.74 -32.28
C GLU A 368 11.88 23.89 -30.93
N PHE A 369 12.60 23.76 -29.82
CA PHE A 369 12.06 24.03 -28.48
C PHE A 369 11.73 25.52 -28.28
N ASP A 370 12.65 26.42 -28.63
CA ASP A 370 12.46 27.87 -28.55
C ASP A 370 11.28 28.35 -29.40
N TYR A 371 11.13 27.77 -30.61
CA TYR A 371 10.00 28.04 -31.49
C TYR A 371 8.67 27.70 -30.82
N LYS A 372 8.58 26.56 -30.12
CA LYS A 372 7.36 26.11 -29.44
C LYS A 372 7.09 26.85 -28.14
N ARG A 373 8.12 27.12 -27.36
CA ARG A 373 8.03 27.89 -26.13
C ARG A 373 9.25 28.78 -26.06
N TYR A 374 9.02 30.08 -26.09
CA TYR A 374 10.08 31.08 -26.01
C TYR A 374 11.07 30.74 -24.88
N ARG A 375 12.35 30.60 -25.24
CA ARG A 375 13.50 30.24 -24.40
C ARG A 375 13.44 28.86 -23.73
N ALA A 376 12.52 27.98 -24.14
CA ALA A 376 12.58 26.58 -23.75
C ALA A 376 13.78 25.89 -24.39
N SER A 377 14.30 24.87 -23.72
CA SER A 377 15.41 24.05 -24.20
C SER A 377 15.10 22.58 -23.92
N PRO A 378 15.55 21.64 -24.76
CA PRO A 378 15.52 20.22 -24.43
C PRO A 378 16.38 19.87 -23.20
N SER A 379 17.28 20.77 -22.77
CA SER A 379 18.11 20.61 -21.57
C SER A 379 17.45 21.25 -20.35
N PHE A 380 16.47 20.57 -19.78
CA PHE A 380 15.73 21.08 -18.61
C PHE A 380 15.78 20.09 -17.44
N ALA A 381 15.53 20.60 -16.23
CA ALA A 381 15.30 19.78 -15.06
C ALA A 381 14.02 20.25 -14.36
N VAL A 382 13.17 19.31 -13.94
CA VAL A 382 11.95 19.58 -13.20
C VAL A 382 11.90 18.71 -11.96
N LEU A 383 11.81 19.33 -10.79
CA LEU A 383 11.53 18.65 -9.53
C LEU A 383 10.02 18.72 -9.26
N LYS A 384 9.37 17.57 -9.17
CA LYS A 384 7.93 17.46 -8.87
C LYS A 384 7.76 16.71 -7.56
N GLY A 385 6.82 17.13 -6.74
CA GLY A 385 6.45 16.39 -5.53
C GLY A 385 4.97 16.48 -5.24
N ASP A 386 4.41 15.41 -4.68
CA ASP A 386 3.01 15.33 -4.29
C ASP A 386 2.84 14.55 -2.99
N GLY A 387 1.77 14.85 -2.28
CA GLY A 387 1.42 14.15 -1.06
C GLY A 387 -0.07 14.17 -0.82
N ASN A 388 -0.61 13.03 -0.39
CA ASN A 388 -1.98 12.88 0.06
C ASN A 388 -1.99 12.31 1.48
N TYR A 389 -2.72 12.96 2.39
CA TYR A 389 -2.84 12.51 3.76
C TYR A 389 -4.30 12.50 4.19
N THR A 390 -4.83 11.34 4.55
CA THR A 390 -6.15 11.21 5.18
C THR A 390 -5.95 10.74 6.62
N PHE A 391 -6.59 11.41 7.56
CA PHE A 391 -6.57 11.04 8.97
C PHE A 391 -7.99 10.98 9.53
N THR A 392 -8.33 9.83 10.09
CA THR A 392 -9.60 9.57 10.78
C THR A 392 -9.44 9.86 12.27
N PHE A 393 -10.32 10.68 12.82
CA PHE A 393 -10.28 11.09 14.22
C PHE A 393 -11.68 11.21 14.84
N GLY A 394 -11.73 11.14 16.17
CA GLY A 394 -13.00 11.20 16.91
C GLY A 394 -14.00 10.16 16.42
N ASN A 395 -15.28 10.52 16.40
CA ASN A 395 -16.39 9.67 15.97
C ASN A 395 -16.43 9.45 14.44
N ASP A 396 -15.34 8.95 13.84
CA ASP A 396 -15.21 8.69 12.39
C ASP A 396 -15.19 9.97 11.50
N TRP A 397 -14.80 11.12 12.06
CA TRP A 397 -14.51 12.30 11.23
C TRP A 397 -13.20 12.10 10.46
N GLN A 398 -13.09 12.69 9.28
CA GLN A 398 -11.86 12.62 8.48
C GLN A 398 -11.39 14.00 8.05
N THR A 399 -10.09 14.22 8.13
CA THR A 399 -9.40 15.30 7.40
C THR A 399 -8.67 14.67 6.22
N ALA A 400 -8.75 15.30 5.06
CA ALA A 400 -7.99 14.88 3.89
C ALA A 400 -7.27 16.08 3.29
N SER A 401 -5.96 15.96 3.17
CA SER A 401 -5.08 16.99 2.63
C SER A 401 -4.40 16.47 1.37
N LYS A 402 -4.31 17.30 0.34
CA LYS A 402 -3.50 17.06 -0.86
C LYS A 402 -2.59 18.26 -1.07
N ALA A 403 -1.32 18.01 -1.32
CA ALA A 403 -0.36 19.02 -1.72
C ALA A 403 0.40 18.55 -2.95
N ALA A 404 0.76 19.47 -3.84
CA ALA A 404 1.65 19.19 -4.96
C ALA A 404 2.49 20.42 -5.28
N PHE A 405 3.68 20.21 -5.83
CA PHE A 405 4.52 21.28 -6.34
C PHE A 405 5.31 20.82 -7.57
N GLN A 406 5.73 21.81 -8.36
CA GLN A 406 6.66 21.67 -9.47
C GLN A 406 7.63 22.85 -9.47
N LEU A 407 8.92 22.54 -9.61
CA LEU A 407 10.00 23.53 -9.74
C LEU A 407 10.82 23.24 -11.00
N ALA A 408 10.89 24.20 -11.91
CA ALA A 408 11.58 24.07 -13.19
C ALA A 408 12.93 24.81 -13.20
N SER A 409 13.89 24.29 -13.97
CA SER A 409 15.17 24.99 -14.19
C SER A 409 15.07 26.15 -15.18
N GLY A 410 13.99 26.23 -15.95
CA GLY A 410 13.77 27.21 -17.02
C GLY A 410 12.37 27.05 -17.64
N PRO A 411 12.08 27.77 -18.74
CA PRO A 411 10.81 27.67 -19.46
C PRO A 411 10.57 26.24 -19.98
N LEU A 412 9.35 25.74 -19.81
CA LEU A 412 8.95 24.39 -20.19
C LEU A 412 7.90 24.41 -21.30
N VAL A 413 7.98 23.41 -22.18
CA VAL A 413 6.92 23.13 -23.16
C VAL A 413 5.66 22.64 -22.45
N SER A 414 4.49 22.83 -23.04
CA SER A 414 3.18 22.67 -22.39
C SER A 414 3.01 21.30 -21.74
N ASN A 415 3.51 20.24 -22.38
CA ASN A 415 3.51 18.87 -21.89
C ASN A 415 4.27 18.65 -20.56
N GLU A 416 5.21 19.53 -20.22
CA GLU A 416 6.02 19.44 -19.00
C GLU A 416 5.58 20.44 -17.91
N GLN A 417 4.68 21.36 -18.24
CA GLN A 417 4.16 22.36 -17.32
C GLN A 417 3.23 21.76 -16.25
N PHE A 418 3.17 22.46 -15.12
CA PHE A 418 2.24 22.17 -14.04
C PHE A 418 0.86 22.74 -14.39
N SER A 419 -0.20 21.93 -14.31
CA SER A 419 -1.57 22.37 -14.58
C SER A 419 -2.41 22.46 -13.32
N ALA A 420 -3.24 23.49 -13.21
CA ALA A 420 -4.21 23.66 -12.12
C ALA A 420 -5.60 24.08 -12.65
N GLY A 421 -6.63 23.71 -11.88
CA GLY A 421 -8.04 23.78 -12.26
C GLY A 421 -8.64 22.41 -12.56
N GLY A 422 -9.90 22.20 -12.18
CA GLY A 422 -10.66 20.98 -12.42
C GLY A 422 -10.88 20.12 -11.17
N ALA A 423 -11.56 19.00 -11.35
CA ALA A 423 -12.04 18.13 -10.26
C ALA A 423 -10.91 17.49 -9.42
N THR A 424 -9.70 17.39 -9.97
CA THR A 424 -8.55 16.77 -9.30
C THR A 424 -7.54 17.76 -8.73
N SER A 425 -7.73 19.07 -8.91
CA SER A 425 -6.81 20.11 -8.42
C SER A 425 -7.55 21.20 -7.63
N VAL A 426 -8.05 22.25 -8.30
CA VAL A 426 -8.85 23.33 -7.69
C VAL A 426 -10.26 23.27 -8.27
N ARG A 427 -11.18 22.67 -7.53
CA ARG A 427 -12.58 22.49 -7.93
C ARG A 427 -13.28 23.84 -8.08
N GLY A 428 -14.23 23.94 -9.01
CA GLY A 428 -14.89 25.19 -9.36
C GLY A 428 -14.39 25.78 -10.68
N TYR A 429 -13.13 25.51 -11.04
CA TYR A 429 -12.51 25.89 -12.32
C TYR A 429 -12.59 24.74 -13.34
N LEU A 430 -12.35 25.03 -14.63
CA LEU A 430 -12.23 24.01 -15.68
C LEU A 430 -10.95 23.18 -15.50
N ALA A 431 -10.93 21.98 -16.08
CA ALA A 431 -9.75 21.13 -16.08
C ALA A 431 -8.59 21.83 -16.80
N ALA A 432 -7.42 21.87 -16.16
CA ALA A 432 -6.24 22.58 -16.66
C ALA A 432 -6.54 24.04 -17.07
N GLU A 433 -7.37 24.74 -16.28
CA GLU A 433 -7.69 26.16 -16.44
C GLU A 433 -6.43 27.02 -16.70
N ARG A 434 -5.34 26.71 -15.99
CA ARG A 434 -4.02 27.33 -16.20
C ARG A 434 -2.87 26.33 -16.11
N THR A 435 -1.79 26.65 -16.83
CA THR A 435 -0.51 25.94 -16.78
C THR A 435 0.63 26.90 -16.46
N GLY A 436 1.73 26.39 -15.89
CA GLY A 436 2.92 27.16 -15.57
C GLY A 436 4.17 26.28 -15.45
N ASP A 437 5.34 26.90 -15.53
CA ASP A 437 6.63 26.19 -15.43
C ASP A 437 6.89 25.73 -13.99
N ASP A 438 6.62 26.62 -13.02
CA ASP A 438 6.58 26.32 -11.59
C ASP A 438 5.13 26.35 -11.07
N GLY A 439 4.84 25.60 -10.02
CA GLY A 439 3.53 25.66 -9.39
C GLY A 439 3.43 24.98 -8.02
N TYR A 440 2.42 25.37 -7.27
CA TYR A 440 2.07 24.82 -5.96
C TYR A 440 0.56 24.64 -5.88
N LEU A 441 0.11 23.56 -5.25
CA LEU A 441 -1.28 23.23 -5.00
C LEU A 441 -1.44 22.81 -3.55
N LEU A 442 -2.49 23.31 -2.89
CA LEU A 442 -2.97 22.81 -1.61
C LEU A 442 -4.48 22.61 -1.65
N SER A 443 -4.94 21.46 -1.21
CA SER A 443 -6.34 21.13 -1.04
C SER A 443 -6.56 20.55 0.35
N GLN A 444 -7.58 21.04 1.04
CA GLN A 444 -7.95 20.60 2.37
C GLN A 444 -9.45 20.31 2.43
N GLU A 445 -9.80 19.10 2.85
CA GLU A 445 -11.17 18.67 3.08
C GLU A 445 -11.40 18.29 4.54
N LEU A 446 -12.60 18.59 5.04
CA LEU A 446 -13.14 18.04 6.28
C LEU A 446 -14.38 17.22 5.93
N ARG A 447 -14.37 15.94 6.27
CA ARG A 447 -15.42 14.98 5.94
C ARG A 447 -16.14 14.50 7.19
N THR A 448 -17.46 14.40 7.09
CA THR A 448 -18.32 13.90 8.16
C THR A 448 -18.07 12.40 8.41
N PRO A 449 -18.54 11.87 9.54
CA PRO A 449 -18.70 10.44 9.74
C PRO A 449 -19.56 9.82 8.65
N SER A 450 -19.36 8.54 8.39
CA SER A 450 -20.17 7.82 7.42
C SER A 450 -21.64 7.76 7.86
N LEU A 451 -22.52 8.17 6.95
CA LEU A 451 -23.97 8.11 7.10
C LEU A 451 -24.56 6.80 6.59
N ALA A 452 -23.74 5.91 6.00
CA ALA A 452 -24.16 4.61 5.50
C ALA A 452 -24.94 3.79 6.55
N LYS A 453 -24.54 3.89 7.83
CA LYS A 453 -25.23 3.25 8.96
C LYS A 453 -26.72 3.58 9.10
N PHE A 454 -27.17 4.71 8.55
CA PHE A 454 -28.57 5.14 8.58
C PHE A 454 -29.37 4.71 7.34
N LEU A 455 -28.70 4.22 6.29
CA LEU A 455 -29.30 3.87 4.99
C LEU A 455 -29.34 2.35 4.71
N GLY A 456 -28.84 1.53 5.64
CA GLY A 456 -28.85 0.06 5.52
C GLY A 456 -27.76 -0.47 4.57
N SER A 457 -27.89 -1.74 4.16
CA SER A 457 -26.84 -2.46 3.41
C SER A 457 -26.68 -2.06 1.94
N TYR A 458 -27.54 -1.18 1.42
CA TYR A 458 -27.50 -0.69 0.04
C TYR A 458 -26.52 0.47 -0.18
N VAL A 459 -25.85 0.93 0.88
CA VAL A 459 -24.83 1.98 0.83
C VAL A 459 -23.71 1.53 1.76
N GLN A 460 -22.51 1.35 1.22
CA GLN A 460 -21.36 0.91 2.00
C GLN A 460 -20.69 2.09 2.71
N GLU A 461 -20.64 3.23 2.04
CA GLU A 461 -20.05 4.44 2.57
C GLU A 461 -20.81 5.65 2.03
N TRP A 462 -21.11 6.63 2.85
CA TRP A 462 -21.64 7.92 2.38
C TRP A 462 -21.21 9.04 3.31
N ARG A 463 -20.51 10.03 2.76
CA ARG A 463 -20.01 11.17 3.53
C ARG A 463 -20.33 12.47 2.82
N PHE A 464 -20.54 13.51 3.62
CA PHE A 464 -20.49 14.90 3.18
C PHE A 464 -19.15 15.49 3.57
N TYR A 465 -18.74 16.53 2.85
CA TYR A 465 -17.52 17.24 3.15
C TYR A 465 -17.59 18.69 2.71
N ALA A 466 -16.77 19.50 3.37
CA ALA A 466 -16.44 20.85 2.94
C ALA A 466 -14.97 20.89 2.55
N PHE A 467 -14.62 21.70 1.56
CA PHE A 467 -13.26 21.83 1.07
C PHE A 467 -12.85 23.28 0.84
N ALA A 468 -11.55 23.52 0.93
CA ALA A 468 -10.90 24.76 0.53
C ALA A 468 -9.61 24.40 -0.23
N GLU A 469 -9.42 25.01 -1.38
CA GLU A 469 -8.35 24.66 -2.32
C GLU A 469 -7.72 25.91 -2.91
N GLY A 470 -6.43 25.83 -3.23
CA GLY A 470 -5.72 26.90 -3.90
C GLY A 470 -4.52 26.39 -4.68
N ALA A 471 -4.19 27.10 -5.75
CA ALA A 471 -3.00 26.89 -6.54
C ALA A 471 -2.34 28.22 -6.90
N GLN A 472 -1.02 28.20 -6.99
CA GLN A 472 -0.22 29.30 -7.51
C GLN A 472 0.70 28.76 -8.59
N LEU A 473 0.75 29.43 -9.74
CA LEU A 473 1.53 29.04 -10.90
C LEU A 473 2.38 30.21 -11.36
N TYR A 474 3.54 29.92 -11.93
CA TYR A 474 4.46 30.91 -12.46
C TYR A 474 4.97 30.48 -13.83
N LEU A 475 4.99 31.41 -14.78
CA LEU A 475 5.69 31.27 -16.04
C LEU A 475 7.08 31.89 -15.92
N ARG A 476 8.09 31.21 -16.48
CA ARG A 476 9.46 31.72 -16.58
C ARG A 476 9.69 32.31 -17.95
N ASP A 477 10.32 33.47 -18.03
CA ASP A 477 10.59 34.12 -19.32
C ASP A 477 9.29 34.23 -20.15
N GLU A 478 8.28 34.84 -19.55
CA GLU A 478 7.01 35.16 -20.18
C GLU A 478 7.19 36.14 -21.34
N LEU A 479 6.30 36.06 -22.33
CA LEU A 479 6.21 37.10 -23.36
C LEU A 479 5.59 38.37 -22.75
N PRO A 480 5.88 39.58 -23.28
CA PRO A 480 5.37 40.83 -22.72
C PRO A 480 3.84 40.93 -22.56
N ASP A 481 3.08 40.17 -23.34
CA ASP A 481 1.61 40.14 -23.31
C ASP A 481 1.03 38.99 -22.46
N GLN A 482 1.88 38.23 -21.75
CA GLN A 482 1.48 37.13 -20.86
C GLN A 482 1.60 37.55 -19.40
N ASP A 483 0.69 37.06 -18.54
CA ASP A 483 0.87 37.25 -17.09
C ASP A 483 1.90 36.25 -16.57
N ALA A 484 2.83 36.74 -15.74
CA ALA A 484 3.90 35.92 -15.19
C ALA A 484 3.45 34.98 -14.05
N ASP A 485 2.35 35.33 -13.37
CA ASP A 485 1.83 34.58 -12.24
C ASP A 485 0.30 34.44 -12.26
N TYR A 486 -0.18 33.29 -11.79
CA TYR A 486 -1.60 32.96 -11.76
C TYR A 486 -1.98 32.29 -10.44
N SER A 487 -3.09 32.76 -9.86
CA SER A 487 -3.65 32.21 -8.62
C SER A 487 -5.05 31.66 -8.87
N LEU A 488 -5.31 30.44 -8.41
CA LEU A 488 -6.65 29.86 -8.34
C LEU A 488 -6.99 29.62 -6.87
N ALA A 489 -8.22 29.91 -6.45
CA ALA A 489 -8.68 29.58 -5.12
C ALA A 489 -10.18 29.30 -5.11
N SER A 490 -10.60 28.28 -4.37
CA SER A 490 -12.01 27.92 -4.26
C SER A 490 -12.36 27.36 -2.90
N VAL A 491 -13.65 27.42 -2.60
CA VAL A 491 -14.27 26.69 -1.49
C VAL A 491 -15.47 25.94 -2.02
N GLY A 492 -15.88 24.90 -1.31
CA GLY A 492 -17.05 24.16 -1.75
C GLY A 492 -17.54 23.11 -0.77
N LEU A 493 -18.62 22.48 -1.17
CA LEU A 493 -19.27 21.39 -0.47
C LEU A 493 -19.40 20.22 -1.43
N GLY A 494 -19.27 19.01 -0.91
CA GLY A 494 -19.49 17.83 -1.72
C GLY A 494 -19.99 16.66 -0.93
N THR A 495 -20.32 15.61 -1.66
CA THR A 495 -20.70 14.33 -1.10
C THR A 495 -20.13 13.21 -1.93
N ARG A 496 -19.73 12.13 -1.27
CA ARG A 496 -19.27 10.91 -1.92
C ARG A 496 -19.94 9.69 -1.33
N ALA A 497 -20.35 8.78 -2.19
CA ALA A 497 -21.01 7.54 -1.80
C ALA A 497 -20.39 6.34 -2.51
N SER A 498 -20.24 5.24 -1.79
CA SER A 498 -20.07 3.90 -2.35
C SER A 498 -21.40 3.18 -2.17
N LEU A 499 -22.17 3.06 -3.25
CA LEU A 499 -23.50 2.45 -3.22
C LEU A 499 -23.39 0.93 -3.12
N SER A 500 -22.44 0.33 -3.82
CA SER A 500 -22.18 -1.11 -3.77
C SER A 500 -20.68 -1.38 -3.76
N LYS A 501 -20.30 -2.66 -3.82
CA LYS A 501 -18.88 -3.05 -4.03
C LYS A 501 -18.35 -2.61 -5.40
N TRP A 502 -19.25 -2.32 -6.34
CA TRP A 502 -18.93 -2.10 -7.73
C TRP A 502 -19.33 -0.71 -8.23
N LEU A 503 -20.03 0.12 -7.46
CA LEU A 503 -20.46 1.47 -7.88
C LEU A 503 -20.18 2.49 -6.79
N SER A 504 -19.46 3.54 -7.16
CA SER A 504 -19.18 4.70 -6.34
C SER A 504 -19.37 5.99 -7.14
N GLY A 505 -19.51 7.10 -6.42
CA GLY A 505 -19.54 8.41 -7.05
C GLY A 505 -19.36 9.56 -6.08
N SER A 506 -19.16 10.75 -6.65
CA SER A 506 -19.11 12.02 -5.94
C SER A 506 -19.86 13.11 -6.69
N LEU A 507 -20.29 14.10 -5.91
CA LEU A 507 -20.85 15.36 -6.40
C LEU A 507 -20.21 16.49 -5.61
N ASP A 508 -19.60 17.44 -6.31
CA ASP A 508 -18.84 18.55 -5.76
C ASP A 508 -19.42 19.86 -6.30
N TRP A 509 -19.85 20.74 -5.41
CA TRP A 509 -20.20 22.12 -5.74
C TRP A 509 -19.03 23.03 -5.33
N GLY A 510 -18.34 23.58 -6.31
CA GLY A 510 -17.20 24.47 -6.14
C GLY A 510 -17.57 25.92 -6.42
N TYR A 511 -17.07 26.83 -5.58
CA TYR A 511 -17.27 28.27 -5.68
C TYR A 511 -15.92 28.98 -5.85
N PRO A 512 -15.59 29.45 -7.07
CA PRO A 512 -14.36 30.18 -7.36
C PRO A 512 -14.27 31.51 -6.59
N LEU A 513 -13.14 31.74 -5.92
CA LEU A 513 -12.87 32.94 -5.12
C LEU A 513 -12.02 33.98 -5.88
N LEU A 514 -11.31 33.56 -6.93
CA LEU A 514 -10.49 34.40 -7.78
C LEU A 514 -10.94 34.31 -9.24
N GLU A 515 -10.62 35.34 -10.02
CA GLU A 515 -10.90 35.37 -11.46
C GLU A 515 -9.96 34.39 -12.19
N GLY A 516 -10.52 33.53 -13.03
CA GLY A 516 -9.77 32.71 -13.97
C GLY A 516 -9.94 33.20 -15.40
N PRO A 517 -9.17 32.66 -16.36
CA PRO A 517 -9.31 32.99 -17.78
C PRO A 517 -10.65 32.59 -18.41
N ASN A 518 -11.19 31.45 -18.00
CA ASN A 518 -12.39 30.85 -18.56
C ASN A 518 -13.50 30.73 -17.51
N THR A 519 -13.14 30.82 -16.23
CA THR A 519 -14.06 30.77 -15.10
C THR A 519 -14.09 32.11 -14.36
N SER A 520 -15.26 32.76 -14.35
CA SER A 520 -15.41 34.04 -13.66
C SER A 520 -15.42 33.85 -12.15
N LYS A 521 -14.95 34.84 -11.40
CA LYS A 521 -15.07 34.85 -9.94
C LYS A 521 -16.54 34.69 -9.54
N GLN A 522 -16.81 33.87 -8.53
CA GLN A 522 -18.16 33.56 -8.01
C GLN A 522 -19.06 32.76 -8.96
N GLU A 523 -18.57 32.36 -10.13
CA GLU A 523 -19.31 31.49 -11.06
C GLU A 523 -19.20 30.04 -10.59
N SER A 524 -20.17 29.61 -9.77
CA SER A 524 -20.11 28.27 -9.18
C SER A 524 -20.27 27.15 -10.20
N ARG A 525 -19.62 26.02 -9.95
CA ARG A 525 -19.63 24.84 -10.83
C ARG A 525 -19.97 23.58 -10.06
N LEU A 526 -20.66 22.67 -10.74
CA LEU A 526 -20.98 21.34 -10.23
C LEU A 526 -20.14 20.30 -10.97
N HIS A 527 -19.32 19.55 -10.25
CA HIS A 527 -18.60 18.39 -10.77
C HIS A 527 -19.25 17.12 -10.25
N PHE A 528 -19.43 16.13 -11.11
CA PHE A 528 -19.82 14.79 -10.72
C PHE A 528 -18.78 13.79 -11.22
N ASN A 529 -18.62 12.70 -10.49
CA ASN A 529 -17.87 11.54 -10.92
C ASN A 529 -18.65 10.28 -10.55
N LEU A 530 -18.83 9.38 -11.50
CA LEU A 530 -19.44 8.07 -11.30
C LEU A 530 -18.45 7.03 -11.77
N GLN A 531 -18.18 6.01 -10.94
CA GLN A 531 -17.23 4.95 -11.27
C GLN A 531 -17.81 3.60 -10.92
N ALA A 532 -17.83 2.71 -11.91
CA ALA A 532 -18.06 1.30 -11.73
C ALA A 532 -16.72 0.53 -11.72
N THR A 533 -16.55 -0.42 -10.80
CA THR A 533 -15.36 -1.30 -10.70
C THR A 533 -15.83 -2.75 -10.56
N PHE A 534 -15.21 -3.66 -11.31
CA PHE A 534 -15.57 -5.08 -11.39
C PHE A 534 -14.38 -5.97 -11.05
#